data_AF-A0A7C6ZKM9-F1
#
_entry.id   AF-A0A7C6ZKM9-F1
#
_cell.length_a   1.000
_cell.length_b   1.000
_cell.length_c   1.000
_cell.angle_alpha   90.00
_cell.angle_beta   90.00
_cell.angle_gamma   90.00
#
_symmetry.space_group_name_H-M   'P 1'
#
loop_
_entity.id
_entity.type
_entity.pdbx_description
1 polymer ?
#
loop_
_entity_poly.entity_id
_entity_poly.type
_entity_poly.pdbx_seq_one_letter_code
_entity_poly.pdbx_strand_id
1 'polypeptide(L)'
;MEQNQHIHCLVENCHYWGQGNVCQASEIMVTTDEFGASQPDEVDAKRAPSLSTTPADTCMDTCCKTFVPKDGDTKVDGVRKMS
;
A
#
# COMPACT_ATOMS: atom_id res chain seq x y z
N MET A 1 9.02 12.47 -17.36
CA MET A 1 8.76 13.27 -16.15
C MET A 1 8.67 12.28 -15.02
N GLU A 2 9.68 12.18 -14.16
CA GLU A 2 9.63 11.35 -12.97
C GLU A 2 8.78 12.10 -11.92
N GLN A 3 7.58 11.60 -11.63
CA GLN A 3 6.78 12.13 -10.54
C GLN A 3 7.39 11.62 -9.23
N ASN A 4 8.09 12.50 -8.51
CA ASN A 4 8.68 12.17 -7.22
C ASN A 4 7.60 12.28 -6.12
N GLN A 5 6.82 11.21 -5.92
CA GLN A 5 5.84 11.16 -4.83
C GLN A 5 6.55 11.00 -3.48
N HIS A 6 6.22 11.86 -2.52
CA HIS A 6 6.72 11.79 -1.15
C HIS A 6 5.62 11.21 -0.27
N ILE A 7 5.70 9.92 -0.01
CA ILE A 7 4.72 9.18 0.79
C ILE A 7 5.36 8.86 2.13
N HIS A 8 4.65 9.17 3.21
CA HIS A 8 5.05 8.74 4.55
C HIS A 8 4.31 7.48 4.98
N CYS A 9 5.05 6.51 5.49
CA CYS A 9 4.52 5.31 6.13
C CYS A 9 5.10 5.24 7.55
N LEU A 10 4.23 5.28 8.55
CA LEU A 10 4.62 5.17 9.96
C LEU A 10 4.51 3.74 10.49
N VAL A 11 4.00 2.81 9.67
CA VAL A 11 3.81 1.41 10.04
C VAL A 11 5.18 0.73 10.06
N GLU A 12 5.81 0.68 11.23
CA GLU A 12 7.22 0.28 11.39
C GLU A 12 7.53 -1.15 10.92
N ASN A 13 6.54 -2.04 10.96
CA ASN A 13 6.67 -3.42 10.51
C ASN A 13 6.30 -3.61 9.04
N CYS A 14 6.01 -2.55 8.30
CA CYS A 14 5.81 -2.62 6.86
C CYS A 14 7.15 -2.92 6.17
N HIS A 15 7.12 -3.85 5.22
CA HIS A 15 8.26 -4.19 4.38
C HIS A 15 8.82 -2.93 3.74
N TYR A 16 7.95 -2.06 3.19
CA TYR A 16 8.31 -0.82 2.49
C TYR A 16 8.67 0.36 3.39
N TRP A 17 8.61 0.21 4.72
CA TRP A 17 9.02 1.28 5.62
C TRP A 17 10.52 1.56 5.47
N GLY A 18 10.87 2.85 5.28
CA GLY A 18 12.23 3.35 5.20
C GLY A 18 12.54 4.40 6.28
N GLN A 19 13.80 4.81 6.36
CA GLN A 19 14.26 5.80 7.33
C GLN A 19 13.46 7.11 7.23
N GLY A 20 13.14 7.70 8.38
CA GLY A 20 12.37 8.96 8.44
C GLY A 20 10.89 8.78 8.11
N ASN A 21 10.34 7.57 8.26
CA ASN A 21 8.97 7.22 7.89
C ASN A 21 8.67 7.44 6.42
N VAL A 22 9.67 7.32 5.54
CA VAL A 22 9.47 7.44 4.10
C VAL A 22 9.10 6.07 3.56
N CYS A 23 7.96 5.97 2.88
CA CYS A 23 7.55 4.76 2.19
C CYS A 23 8.40 4.55 0.94
N GLN A 24 9.05 3.40 0.83
CA GLN A 24 9.86 3.03 -0.32
C GLN A 24 9.09 2.16 -1.33
N ALA A 25 7.77 2.01 -1.22
CA ALA A 25 6.99 1.26 -2.20
C ALA A 25 6.99 1.96 -3.56
N SER A 26 7.15 1.22 -4.65
CA SER A 26 7.12 1.78 -6.02
C SER A 26 5.78 2.40 -6.40
N GLU A 27 4.72 1.97 -5.71
CA GLU A 27 3.33 2.35 -5.91
C GLU A 27 2.58 1.96 -4.64
N ILE A 28 1.50 2.67 -4.28
CA ILE A 28 0.66 2.31 -3.13
C ILE A 28 -0.82 2.28 -3.52
N MET A 29 -1.60 1.44 -2.85
CA MET A 29 -3.05 1.47 -2.87
C MET A 29 -3.58 1.79 -1.48
N VAL A 30 -4.30 2.91 -1.39
CA VAL A 30 -5.15 3.25 -0.25
C VAL A 30 -6.59 2.99 -0.65
N THR A 31 -7.33 2.26 0.19
CA THR A 31 -8.72 1.87 -0.04
C THR A 31 -9.46 1.79 1.29
N THR A 32 -10.75 1.51 1.27
CA THR A 32 -11.52 1.28 2.50
C THR A 32 -11.10 0.02 3.23
N ASP A 33 -11.24 0.00 4.55
CA ASP A 33 -11.02 -1.21 5.37
C ASP A 33 -11.93 -2.36 4.93
N GLU A 34 -13.20 -2.08 4.62
CA GLU A 34 -14.18 -3.07 4.16
C GLU A 34 -13.72 -3.75 2.87
N PHE A 35 -13.34 -2.97 1.85
CA PHE A 35 -12.82 -3.52 0.61
C PHE A 35 -11.52 -4.29 0.86
N GLY A 36 -10.58 -3.69 1.61
CA GLY A 36 -9.30 -4.31 1.94
C GLY A 36 -9.44 -5.66 2.64
N ALA A 37 -10.41 -5.82 3.54
CA ALA A 37 -10.71 -7.07 4.23
C ALA A 37 -11.39 -8.11 3.31
N SER A 38 -12.12 -7.67 2.29
CA SER A 38 -12.83 -8.55 1.34
C SER A 38 -11.93 -9.14 0.25
N GLN A 39 -10.73 -8.61 0.05
CA GLN A 39 -9.83 -8.97 -1.04
C GLN A 39 -8.59 -9.73 -0.55
N PRO A 40 -8.08 -10.69 -1.33
CA PRO A 40 -6.82 -11.36 -1.00
C PRO A 40 -5.63 -10.39 -1.15
N ASP A 41 -4.48 -10.76 -0.58
CA ASP A 41 -3.32 -9.86 -0.47
C ASP A 41 -2.71 -9.49 -1.83
N GLU A 42 -2.92 -10.29 -2.89
CA GLU A 42 -2.45 -9.97 -4.24
C GLU A 42 -3.29 -8.89 -4.94
N VAL A 43 -4.38 -8.43 -4.32
CA VAL A 43 -5.17 -7.28 -4.80
C VAL A 43 -4.64 -6.02 -4.15
N ASP A 44 -3.66 -5.43 -4.80
CA ASP A 44 -2.83 -4.36 -4.25
C ASP A 44 -2.66 -3.19 -5.25
N ALA A 45 -1.59 -2.38 -5.07
CA ALA A 45 -1.24 -1.27 -5.95
C ALA A 45 -1.18 -1.63 -7.44
N LYS A 46 -0.68 -2.82 -7.80
CA LYS A 46 -0.56 -3.21 -9.22
C LYS A 46 -1.90 -3.46 -9.88
N ARG A 47 -2.94 -3.78 -9.11
CA ARG A 47 -4.32 -3.97 -9.61
C ARG A 47 -5.18 -2.72 -9.52
N ALA A 48 -4.76 -1.70 -8.78
CA ALA A 48 -5.52 -0.47 -8.57
C ALA A 48 -6.11 0.15 -9.87
N PRO A 49 -5.38 0.20 -11.01
CA PRO A 49 -5.92 0.80 -12.24
C PRO A 49 -7.15 0.10 -12.84
N SER A 50 -7.42 -1.15 -12.48
CA SER A 50 -8.57 -1.93 -12.98
C SER A 50 -9.71 -2.07 -11.96
N LEU A 51 -9.58 -1.49 -10.78
CA LEU A 51 -10.56 -1.56 -9.70
C LEU A 51 -11.47 -0.33 -9.68
N SER A 52 -12.67 -0.51 -9.12
CA SER A 52 -13.60 0.60 -8.87
C SER A 52 -13.21 1.35 -7.60
N THR A 53 -13.58 2.63 -7.52
CA THR A 53 -13.33 3.47 -6.34
C THR A 53 -14.15 2.99 -5.14
N THR A 54 -13.59 3.11 -3.93
CA THR A 54 -14.27 2.78 -2.67
C THR A 54 -14.57 4.06 -1.88
N PRO A 55 -15.84 4.39 -1.57
CA PRO A 55 -16.17 5.58 -0.78
C PRO A 55 -15.82 5.38 0.71
N ALA A 56 -15.28 6.41 1.36
CA ALA A 56 -14.98 6.42 2.78
C ALA A 56 -15.52 7.71 3.41
N ASP A 57 -16.07 7.61 4.62
CA ASP A 57 -16.62 8.77 5.35
C ASP A 57 -15.54 9.48 6.16
N THR A 58 -14.57 8.74 6.68
CA THR A 58 -13.46 9.27 7.46
C THR A 58 -12.13 8.62 7.07
N CYS A 59 -11.02 9.26 7.44
CA CYS A 59 -9.69 8.64 7.25
C CYS A 59 -9.50 7.36 8.07
N MET A 60 -10.31 7.15 9.11
CA MET A 60 -10.25 5.96 9.95
C MET A 60 -10.87 4.73 9.28
N ASP A 61 -11.59 4.91 8.17
CA ASP A 61 -12.22 3.83 7.41
C ASP A 61 -11.32 3.34 6.26
N THR A 62 -10.03 3.71 6.28
CA THR A 62 -9.09 3.48 5.18
C THR A 62 -7.87 2.67 5.61
N CYS A 63 -7.41 1.78 4.73
CA CYS A 63 -6.20 0.99 4.88
C CYS A 63 -5.23 1.18 3.70
N CYS A 64 -3.97 0.85 3.94
CA CYS A 64 -2.98 0.66 2.88
C CYS A 64 -2.90 -0.83 2.52
N LYS A 65 -3.46 -1.21 1.36
CA LYS A 65 -3.46 -2.62 0.90
C LYS A 65 -2.13 -3.03 0.27
N THR A 66 -1.19 -2.10 0.14
CA THR A 66 0.23 -2.37 -0.18
C THR A 66 1.05 -2.75 1.04
N PHE A 67 0.48 -2.70 2.25
CA PHE A 67 1.19 -3.16 3.44
C PHE A 67 1.49 -4.67 3.32
N VAL A 68 2.77 -5.00 3.45
CA VAL A 68 3.25 -6.36 3.68
C VAL A 68 4.11 -6.34 4.94
N PRO A 69 3.94 -7.29 5.89
CA PRO A 69 4.80 -7.34 7.06
C PRO A 69 6.25 -7.66 6.66
N LYS A 70 7.24 -7.12 7.39
CA LYS A 70 8.67 -7.35 7.13
C LYS A 70 9.06 -8.83 7.07
N ASP A 71 8.40 -9.66 7.87
CA ASP A 71 8.61 -11.12 7.93
C ASP A 71 7.59 -11.91 7.08
N GLY A 72 6.77 -11.23 6.27
CA GLY A 72 5.79 -11.82 5.37
C GLY A 72 6.37 -12.23 4.02
N ASP A 73 5.51 -12.81 3.17
CA ASP A 73 5.87 -13.04 1.77
C ASP A 73 5.84 -11.70 1.01
N THR A 74 6.99 -11.28 0.49
CA THR A 74 7.15 -10.01 -0.24
C THR A 74 6.97 -10.17 -1.74
N LYS A 75 6.51 -11.34 -2.21
CA LYS A 75 6.31 -11.64 -3.64
C LYS A 75 4.84 -11.57 -4.06
N VAL A 76 3.92 -11.48 -3.10
CA VAL A 76 2.47 -11.49 -3.35
C VAL A 76 1.96 -10.22 -4.05
N ASP A 77 2.64 -9.09 -3.90
CA ASP A 77 2.17 -7.77 -4.37
C ASP A 77 2.78 -7.32 -5.70
N GLY A 78 3.95 -7.84 -6.10
CA GLY A 78 4.68 -7.35 -7.28
C GLY A 78 5.12 -5.88 -7.18
N VAL A 79 4.96 -5.25 -6.01
CA VAL A 79 5.39 -3.89 -5.70
C VAL A 79 6.84 -3.94 -5.28
N ARG A 80 7.68 -3.13 -5.93
CA ARG A 80 9.11 -3.12 -5.67
C ARG A 80 9.46 -2.04 -4.67
N LYS A 81 10.50 -2.27 -3.87
CA LYS A 81 11.15 -1.16 -3.16
C LYS A 81 11.88 -0.27 -4.15
N MET A 82 11.61 1.03 -4.11
CA MET A 82 12.45 2.04 -4.72
C MET A 82 13.72 2.16 -3.86
N SER A 83 14.86 1.81 -4.44
CA SER A 83 16.20 1.94 -3.82
C SER A 83 16.70 3.37 -3.84
#